data_AF-A0A5J4QDY4-F1
#
_entry.id   AF-A0A5J4QDY4-F1
#
_cell.length_a   1.000
_cell.length_b   1.000
_cell.length_c   1.000
_cell.angle_alpha   90.00
_cell.angle_beta   90.00
_cell.angle_gamma   90.00
#
_symmetry.space_group_name_H-M   'P 1'
#
loop_
_entity.id
_entity.type
_entity.pdbx_description
1 polymer ?
#
loop_
_entity_poly.entity_id
_entity_poly.type
_entity_poly.pdbx_seq_one_letter_code
_entity_poly.pdbx_strand_id
1 'polypeptide(L)'
;DNGKFKEKDKNKSKRGRKPKADRQEHRYMVRLNEADNKRFLSMYKRSRKRSISAFITDCVLNNPVKIVTVDKSVLDYVMLLSGFFEQFRAIKTNYNQVFYVLIRNFGEQKVRFMMKIVEESTLQFGLLKREIEEITTKFRKSCLPK
;
A
#
# COMPACT_ATOMS: atom_id res chain seq x y z
N ASP A 1 0.89 -35.02 16.46
CA ASP A 1 -0.49 -35.31 16.90
C ASP A 1 -1.49 -35.19 15.76
N ASN A 2 -1.89 -36.35 15.25
CA ASN A 2 -2.83 -36.51 14.14
C ASN A 2 -4.27 -36.29 14.61
N GLY A 3 -4.84 -35.14 14.26
CA GLY A 3 -6.22 -34.76 14.56
C GLY A 3 -7.23 -35.57 13.74
N LYS A 4 -7.84 -36.57 14.40
CA LYS A 4 -8.89 -37.48 13.91
C LYS A 4 -9.94 -36.80 13.03
N PHE A 5 -10.02 -37.26 11.77
CA PHE A 5 -11.24 -37.20 10.95
C PHE A 5 -12.38 -37.87 11.73
N LYS A 6 -13.43 -37.10 12.07
CA LYS A 6 -14.64 -37.66 12.68
C LYS A 6 -15.44 -38.44 11.64
N GLU A 7 -15.33 -39.77 11.74
CA GLU A 7 -16.22 -40.74 11.11
C GLU A 7 -17.66 -40.49 11.60
N LYS A 8 -18.57 -40.16 10.66
CA LYS A 8 -20.00 -39.95 10.97
C LYS A 8 -20.72 -41.28 10.86
N ASP A 9 -21.19 -41.78 11.99
CA ASP A 9 -22.01 -42.98 12.16
C ASP A 9 -23.07 -43.19 11.07
N LYS A 10 -23.07 -44.40 10.50
CA LYS A 10 -23.88 -44.85 9.36
C LYS A 10 -25.28 -45.35 9.74
N ASN A 11 -25.96 -44.70 10.69
CA ASN A 11 -27.37 -45.00 10.99
C ASN A 11 -28.25 -43.78 10.70
N LYS A 12 -28.43 -43.44 9.41
CA LYS A 12 -29.42 -42.46 8.98
C LYS A 12 -30.64 -43.18 8.41
N SER A 13 -31.80 -42.93 9.02
CA SER A 13 -33.13 -43.21 8.47
C SER A 13 -33.14 -43.08 6.94
N LYS A 14 -33.61 -44.13 6.25
CA LYS A 14 -33.75 -44.19 4.78
C LYS A 14 -34.85 -43.24 4.24
N ARG A 15 -35.40 -42.36 5.07
CA ARG A 15 -36.50 -41.46 4.72
C ARG A 15 -36.01 -40.01 4.73
N GLY A 16 -36.15 -39.33 3.59
CA GLY A 16 -35.84 -37.90 3.43
C GLY A 16 -34.73 -37.62 2.41
N ARG A 17 -34.51 -36.32 2.13
CA ARG A 17 -33.50 -35.87 1.18
C ARG A 17 -32.10 -36.22 1.69
N LYS A 18 -31.32 -36.94 0.86
CA LYS A 18 -29.91 -37.22 1.14
C LYS A 18 -29.18 -35.89 1.38
N PRO A 19 -28.43 -35.77 2.49
CA PRO A 19 -27.73 -34.53 2.77
C PRO A 19 -26.59 -34.29 1.77
N LYS A 20 -26.31 -33.01 1.48
CA LYS A 20 -25.18 -32.62 0.65
C LYS A 20 -23.85 -33.03 1.30
N ALA A 21 -22.85 -33.33 0.48
CA ALA A 21 -21.48 -33.66 0.90
C ALA A 21 -20.86 -32.51 1.68
N ASP A 22 -20.82 -31.31 1.08
CA ASP A 22 -20.38 -30.08 1.74
C ASP A 22 -21.56 -29.27 2.23
N ARG A 23 -21.83 -29.35 3.54
CA ARG A 23 -22.89 -28.57 4.16
C ARG A 23 -22.34 -27.23 4.64
N GLN A 24 -23.07 -26.16 4.37
CA GLN A 24 -22.82 -24.85 4.98
C GLN A 24 -23.34 -24.89 6.43
N GLU A 25 -22.45 -25.19 7.38
CA GLU A 25 -22.80 -25.35 8.81
C GLU A 25 -22.74 -24.03 9.60
N HIS A 26 -21.84 -23.11 9.23
CA HIS A 26 -21.66 -21.82 9.94
C HIS A 26 -22.63 -20.75 9.43
N ARG A 27 -23.18 -19.96 10.36
CA ARG A 27 -24.10 -18.85 10.08
C ARG A 27 -23.69 -17.61 10.87
N TYR A 28 -23.67 -16.46 10.20
CA TYR A 28 -23.36 -15.16 10.80
C TYR A 28 -24.50 -14.19 10.52
N MET A 29 -24.93 -13.43 11.54
CA MET A 29 -25.99 -12.44 11.43
C MET A 29 -25.36 -11.05 11.18
N VAL A 30 -25.90 -10.31 10.20
CA VAL A 30 -25.51 -8.92 9.92
C VAL A 30 -26.68 -8.01 10.27
N ARG A 31 -26.43 -6.98 11.07
CA ARG A 31 -27.43 -5.94 11.40
C ARG A 31 -27.14 -4.71 10.55
N LEU A 32 -28.15 -4.18 9.86
CA LEU A 32 -28.07 -2.98 9.03
C LEU A 32 -29.03 -1.93 9.59
N ASN A 33 -28.62 -0.67 9.59
CA ASN A 33 -29.54 0.45 9.81
C ASN A 33 -30.38 0.69 8.52
N GLU A 34 -31.33 1.62 8.57
CA GLU A 34 -32.24 1.85 7.44
C GLU A 34 -31.51 2.34 6.17
N ALA A 35 -30.52 3.23 6.32
CA ALA A 35 -29.74 3.76 5.20
C ALA A 35 -28.88 2.67 4.53
N ASP A 36 -28.21 1.86 5.33
CA ASP A 36 -27.39 0.74 4.87
C ASP A 36 -28.24 -0.34 4.20
N ASN A 37 -29.43 -0.61 4.72
CA ASN A 37 -30.37 -1.55 4.12
C ASN A 37 -30.86 -1.09 2.74
N LYS A 38 -31.17 0.21 2.56
CA LYS A 38 -31.53 0.77 1.25
C LYS A 38 -30.40 0.60 0.23
N ARG A 39 -29.16 0.89 0.64
CA ARG A 39 -27.96 0.69 -0.19
C ARG A 39 -27.74 -0.78 -0.53
N PHE A 40 -27.88 -1.67 0.45
CA PHE A 40 -27.77 -3.12 0.27
C PHE A 40 -28.77 -3.65 -0.77
N LEU A 41 -30.05 -3.30 -0.66
CA LEU A 41 -31.10 -3.74 -1.57
C LEU A 41 -30.86 -3.27 -3.02
N SER A 42 -30.33 -2.05 -3.19
CA SER A 42 -29.94 -1.55 -4.51
C SER A 42 -28.85 -2.42 -5.16
N MET A 43 -27.80 -2.77 -4.39
CA MET A 43 -26.74 -3.65 -4.87
C MET A 43 -27.23 -5.07 -5.15
N TYR A 44 -28.12 -5.61 -4.30
CA TYR A 44 -28.69 -6.94 -4.48
C TYR A 44 -29.54 -7.03 -5.76
N LYS A 45 -30.41 -6.05 -6.03
CA LYS A 45 -31.21 -6.00 -7.26
C LYS A 45 -30.33 -6.03 -8.52
N ARG A 46 -29.18 -5.36 -8.48
CA ARG A 46 -28.24 -5.30 -9.61
C ARG A 46 -27.47 -6.61 -9.84
N SER A 47 -27.24 -7.40 -8.79
CA SER A 47 -26.43 -8.63 -8.87
C SER A 47 -27.18 -9.84 -9.44
N ARG A 48 -28.51 -9.79 -9.51
CA ARG A 48 -29.39 -10.88 -10.01
C ARG A 48 -29.16 -12.24 -9.35
N LYS A 49 -28.63 -12.27 -8.12
CA LYS A 49 -28.39 -13.51 -7.37
C LYS A 49 -29.71 -14.08 -6.83
N ARG A 50 -29.83 -15.40 -6.86
CA ARG A 50 -31.05 -16.15 -6.48
C ARG A 50 -31.48 -15.98 -5.02
N SER A 51 -30.58 -15.58 -4.14
CA SER A 51 -30.86 -15.37 -2.71
C SER A 51 -29.92 -14.32 -2.13
N ILE A 52 -30.39 -13.62 -1.10
CA ILE A 52 -29.60 -12.63 -0.34
C ILE A 52 -28.33 -13.25 0.25
N SER A 53 -28.41 -14.46 0.82
CA SER A 53 -27.25 -15.15 1.36
C SER A 53 -26.19 -15.43 0.30
N ALA A 54 -26.59 -15.95 -0.86
CA ALA A 54 -25.66 -16.17 -1.97
C ALA A 54 -25.00 -14.88 -2.47
N PHE A 55 -25.72 -13.76 -2.45
CA PHE A 55 -25.16 -12.45 -2.78
C PHE A 55 -24.12 -11.99 -1.75
N ILE A 56 -24.42 -12.10 -0.45
CA ILE A 56 -23.49 -11.73 0.62
C ILE A 56 -22.24 -12.60 0.56
N THR A 57 -22.38 -13.92 0.41
CA THR A 57 -21.25 -14.85 0.30
C THR A 57 -20.37 -14.52 -0.90
N ASP A 58 -20.97 -14.22 -2.06
CA ASP A 58 -20.26 -13.80 -3.27
C ASP A 58 -19.54 -12.47 -3.06
N CYS A 59 -20.18 -11.49 -2.42
CA CYS A 59 -19.55 -10.21 -2.11
C CYS A 59 -18.42 -10.31 -1.09
N VAL A 60 -18.46 -11.25 -0.15
CA VAL A 60 -17.41 -11.41 0.87
C VAL A 60 -16.25 -12.27 0.38
N LEU A 61 -16.54 -13.31 -0.41
CA LEU A 61 -15.52 -14.27 -0.87
C LEU A 61 -14.97 -13.98 -2.26
N ASN A 62 -15.78 -13.43 -3.17
CA ASN A 62 -15.39 -13.21 -4.57
C ASN A 62 -15.06 -11.75 -4.89
N ASN A 63 -15.52 -10.77 -4.09
CA ASN A 63 -14.88 -9.46 -4.14
C ASN A 63 -13.61 -9.53 -3.29
N PRO A 64 -12.45 -9.05 -3.80
CA PRO A 64 -11.29 -8.89 -2.98
C PRO A 64 -11.63 -7.84 -1.92
N VAL A 65 -11.92 -8.28 -0.69
CA VAL A 65 -11.82 -7.38 0.46
C VAL A 65 -10.37 -6.97 0.50
N LYS A 66 -10.07 -5.79 -0.05
CA LYS A 66 -8.73 -5.23 -0.04
C LYS A 66 -8.45 -4.82 1.39
N ILE A 67 -8.00 -5.77 2.20
CA ILE A 67 -7.41 -5.49 3.50
C ILE A 67 -6.07 -4.82 3.18
N VAL A 68 -6.09 -3.51 2.97
CA VAL A 68 -4.86 -2.74 2.88
C VAL A 68 -4.37 -2.62 4.31
N THR A 69 -3.47 -3.50 4.71
CA THR A 69 -2.59 -3.26 5.86
C THR A 69 -1.70 -2.08 5.48
N VAL A 70 -2.19 -0.87 5.75
CA VAL A 70 -1.40 0.34 5.54
C VAL A 70 -0.44 0.42 6.70
N ASP A 71 0.82 0.07 6.44
CA ASP A 71 1.89 0.46 7.34
C ASP A 71 2.13 1.96 7.16
N LYS A 72 1.60 2.74 8.10
CA LYS A 72 1.69 4.20 8.08
C LYS A 72 3.15 4.66 8.06
N SER A 73 4.06 3.91 8.68
CA SER A 73 5.48 4.24 8.73
C SER A 73 6.14 4.20 7.34
N VAL A 74 5.71 3.26 6.48
CA VAL A 74 6.23 3.13 5.11
C VAL A 74 5.74 4.29 4.24
N LEU A 75 4.47 4.71 4.40
CA LEU A 75 3.94 5.86 3.68
C LEU A 75 4.63 7.16 4.11
N ASP A 76 4.81 7.36 5.41
CA ASP A 76 5.52 8.53 5.96
C ASP A 76 6.97 8.55 5.46
N TYR A 77 7.65 7.40 5.43
CA TYR A 77 8.99 7.28 4.87
C TYR A 77 9.06 7.67 3.39
N VAL A 78 8.14 7.18 2.55
CA VAL A 78 8.09 7.52 1.13
C VAL A 78 7.81 9.02 0.92
N MET A 79 6.92 9.62 1.71
CA MET A 79 6.67 11.06 1.66
C MET A 79 7.91 11.87 2.03
N LEU A 80 8.60 11.50 3.12
CA LEU A 80 9.83 12.18 3.55
C LEU A 80 10.92 12.08 2.49
N LEU A 81 11.12 10.89 1.89
CA LEU A 81 12.11 10.69 0.83
C LEU A 81 11.78 11.50 -0.43
N SER A 82 10.50 11.54 -0.83
CA SER A 82 10.04 12.36 -1.95
C SER A 82 10.25 13.85 -1.68
N GLY A 83 9.92 14.33 -0.48
CA GLY A 83 10.12 15.72 -0.08
C GLY A 83 11.60 16.12 -0.07
N PHE A 84 12.48 15.25 0.42
CA PHE A 84 13.92 15.44 0.35
C PHE A 84 14.43 15.57 -1.10
N PHE A 85 13.91 14.75 -2.01
CA PHE A 85 14.31 14.80 -3.43
C PHE A 85 13.85 16.09 -4.12
N GLU A 86 12.66 16.61 -3.78
CA GLU A 86 12.19 17.90 -4.28
C GLU A 86 13.08 19.05 -3.78
N GLN A 87 13.45 19.05 -2.49
CA GLN A 87 14.40 20.02 -1.94
C GLN A 87 15.76 19.96 -2.64
N PHE A 88 16.28 18.74 -2.90
CA PHE A 88 17.52 18.54 -3.66
C PHE A 88 17.43 19.20 -5.05
N ARG A 89 16.33 18.98 -5.76
CA ARG A 89 16.10 19.54 -7.09
C ARG A 89 15.99 21.07 -7.06
N ALA A 90 15.33 21.62 -6.05
CA ALA A 90 15.22 23.06 -5.85
C ALA A 90 16.59 23.71 -5.62
N ILE A 91 17.41 23.14 -4.71
CA ILE A 91 18.78 23.61 -4.45
C ILE A 91 19.61 23.59 -5.73
N LYS A 92 19.57 22.49 -6.49
CA LYS A 92 20.27 22.37 -7.79
C LYS A 92 19.86 23.48 -8.76
N THR A 93 18.57 23.75 -8.87
CA THR A 93 18.04 24.74 -9.80
C THR A 93 18.46 26.15 -9.39
N ASN A 94 18.34 26.47 -8.10
CA ASN A 94 18.76 27.75 -7.54
C ASN A 94 20.28 27.96 -7.71
N TYR A 95 21.08 26.93 -7.46
CA TYR A 95 22.53 26.98 -7.68
C TYR A 95 22.86 27.33 -9.13
N ASN A 96 22.26 26.62 -10.09
CA ASN A 96 22.48 26.90 -11.51
C ASN A 96 22.08 28.33 -11.88
N GLN A 97 20.92 28.78 -11.42
CA GLN A 97 20.43 30.14 -11.69
C GLN A 97 21.40 31.20 -11.15
N VAL A 98 21.79 31.09 -9.88
CA VAL A 98 22.74 32.02 -9.24
C VAL A 98 24.08 32.00 -9.97
N PHE A 99 24.58 30.83 -10.37
CA PHE A 99 25.82 30.69 -11.11
C PHE A 99 25.80 31.45 -12.45
N TYR A 100 24.75 31.28 -13.25
CA TYR A 100 24.61 31.98 -14.53
C TYR A 100 24.48 33.49 -14.35
N VAL A 101 23.73 33.95 -13.35
CA VAL A 101 23.59 35.38 -13.03
C VAL A 101 24.93 35.97 -12.60
N LEU A 102 25.68 35.27 -11.75
CA LEU A 102 26.99 35.73 -11.28
C LEU A 102 28.00 35.81 -12.44
N ILE A 103 28.05 34.81 -13.32
CA ILE A 103 28.97 34.81 -14.48
C ILE A 103 28.73 36.02 -15.36
N ARG A 104 27.46 36.31 -15.66
CA ARG A 104 27.07 37.44 -16.50
C ARG A 104 27.52 38.79 -15.92
N ASN A 105 27.55 38.94 -14.59
CA ASN A 105 27.83 40.21 -13.93
C ASN A 105 29.30 40.40 -13.53
N PHE A 106 29.98 39.35 -13.06
CA PHE A 106 31.30 39.47 -12.42
C PHE A 106 32.46 38.80 -13.17
N GLY A 107 32.17 38.02 -14.22
CA GLY A 107 33.17 37.24 -14.96
C GLY A 107 33.60 35.97 -14.23
N GLU A 108 33.93 34.92 -14.99
CA GLU A 108 34.07 33.55 -14.47
C GLU A 108 35.04 33.38 -13.30
N GLN A 109 36.19 34.07 -13.34
CA GLN A 109 37.24 33.96 -12.32
C GLN A 109 36.73 34.35 -10.92
N LYS A 110 35.99 35.46 -10.82
CA LYS A 110 35.45 35.96 -9.53
C LYS A 110 34.33 35.07 -9.01
N VAL A 111 33.51 34.54 -9.90
CA VAL A 111 32.40 33.64 -9.53
C VAL A 111 32.90 32.31 -8.99
N ARG A 112 33.96 31.74 -9.57
CA ARG A 112 34.59 30.53 -9.03
C ARG A 112 35.07 30.73 -7.59
N PHE A 113 35.64 31.90 -7.28
CA PHE A 113 36.04 32.21 -5.92
C PHE A 113 34.84 32.37 -4.98
N MET A 114 33.78 33.05 -5.41
CA MET A 114 32.54 33.20 -4.63
C MET A 114 31.84 31.85 -4.39
N MET A 115 31.83 30.95 -5.38
CA MET A 115 31.16 29.64 -5.26
C MET A 115 31.88 28.67 -4.34
N LYS A 116 33.17 28.89 -4.02
CA LYS A 116 33.87 28.08 -2.99
C LYS A 116 33.18 28.10 -1.63
N ILE A 117 32.44 29.18 -1.31
CA ILE A 117 31.71 29.30 -0.04
C ILE A 117 30.63 28.22 0.08
N VAL A 118 30.04 27.80 -1.03
CA VAL A 118 28.93 26.82 -1.07
C VAL A 118 29.44 25.39 -1.32
N GLU A 119 30.72 25.25 -1.67
CA GLU A 119 31.34 23.98 -2.06
C GLU A 119 31.30 22.95 -0.93
N GLU A 120 31.67 23.35 0.29
CA GLU A 120 31.68 22.47 1.45
C GLU A 120 30.28 21.98 1.82
N SER A 121 29.29 22.87 1.85
CA SER A 121 27.89 22.51 2.11
C SER A 121 27.34 21.56 1.03
N THR A 122 27.69 21.79 -0.24
CA THR A 122 27.27 20.93 -1.35
C THR A 122 27.91 19.54 -1.27
N LEU A 123 29.16 19.47 -0.82
CA LEU A 123 29.87 18.21 -0.62
C LEU A 123 29.24 17.38 0.51
N GLN A 124 28.97 18.00 1.66
CA GLN A 124 28.27 17.35 2.78
C GLN A 124 26.89 16.84 2.36
N PHE A 125 26.16 17.64 1.60
CA PHE A 125 24.86 17.26 1.08
C PHE A 125 24.92 16.07 0.10
N GLY A 126 25.96 16.02 -0.74
CA GLY A 126 26.23 14.89 -1.64
C GLY A 126 26.56 13.60 -0.88
N LEU A 127 27.31 13.68 0.22
CA LEU A 127 27.60 12.54 1.09
C LEU A 127 26.32 11.99 1.75
N LEU A 128 25.50 12.88 2.31
CA LEU A 128 24.22 12.50 2.94
C LEU A 128 23.27 11.83 1.95
N LYS A 129 23.21 12.33 0.71
CA LYS A 129 22.45 11.68 -0.37
C LYS A 129 22.93 10.25 -0.61
N ARG A 130 24.24 10.01 -0.69
CA ARG A 130 24.80 8.65 -0.89
C ARG A 130 24.46 7.73 0.26
N GLU A 131 24.57 8.21 1.49
CA GLU A 131 24.22 7.43 2.68
C GLU A 131 22.75 6.99 2.66
N ILE A 132 21.83 7.89 2.30
CA ILE A 132 20.41 7.56 2.12
C ILE A 132 20.21 6.51 1.01
N GLU A 133 20.88 6.65 -0.13
CA GLU A 133 20.81 5.68 -1.24
C GLU A 133 21.34 4.29 -0.81
N GLU A 134 22.41 4.24 -0.03
CA GLU A 134 22.96 2.99 0.51
C GLU A 134 22.01 2.31 1.50
N ILE A 135 21.43 3.07 2.43
CA ILE A 135 20.44 2.54 3.38
C ILE A 135 19.21 2.02 2.63
N THR A 136 18.74 2.77 1.63
CA THR A 136 17.58 2.40 0.80
C THR A 136 17.85 1.13 0.00
N THR A 137 19.05 0.99 -0.58
CA THR A 137 19.43 -0.22 -1.32
C THR A 137 19.61 -1.44 -0.42
N LYS A 138 20.17 -1.27 0.79
CA LYS A 138 20.24 -2.32 1.82
C LYS A 138 18.83 -2.78 2.23
N PHE A 139 17.94 -1.84 2.53
CA PHE A 139 16.55 -2.14 2.89
C PHE A 139 15.79 -2.85 1.76
N ARG A 140 15.95 -2.39 0.51
CA ARG A 140 15.35 -3.04 -0.66
C ARG A 140 15.80 -4.49 -0.82
N LYS A 141 17.09 -4.78 -0.55
CA LYS A 141 17.62 -6.15 -0.58
C LYS A 141 17.10 -7.02 0.56
N SER A 142 16.84 -6.46 1.74
CA SER A 142 16.28 -7.22 2.88
C SER A 142 14.78 -7.49 2.76
N CYS A 143 14.02 -6.58 2.11
CA CYS A 143 12.56 -6.66 2.05
C CYS A 143 12.02 -7.39 0.81
N LEU A 144 12.84 -7.60 -0.22
CA LEU A 144 12.47 -8.42 -1.36
C LEU A 144 13.08 -9.83 -1.19
N PRO A 145 12.28 -10.91 -1.17
CA PRO A 145 12.85 -12.25 -1.29
C PRO A 145 13.56 -12.38 -2.63
N LYS A 146 14.69 -13.11 -2.64
CA LYS A 146 15.43 -13.44 -3.87
C LYS A 146 14.58 -14.26 -4.83
#